data_AF-A0A9D8RUC0-F1
#
_entry.id   AF-A0A9D8RUC0-F1
#
_cell.length_a   1.000
_cell.length_b   1.000
_cell.length_c   1.000
_cell.angle_alpha   90.00
_cell.angle_beta   90.00
_cell.angle_gamma   90.00
#
_symmetry.space_group_name_H-M   'P 1'
#
loop_
_entity.id
_entity.type
_entity.pdbx_description
1 polymer ?
#
loop_
_entity_poly.entity_id
_entity_poly.type
_entity_poly.pdbx_seq_one_letter_code
_entity_poly.pdbx_strand_id
1 'polypeptide(L)'
;MKKEILNGTRIPYELSVEELSKMLSSPIMKDFSLACEALSYKNDVTAYEAMKPFINDKDKYRRLYILKTIFHHPNAAELVDFLENAISSDDFLFVENGLIVIAEYKIKISDSVLLSVVTKHLPKLYTAIRSLTTLEICEENYTKLVALFTKAEQCSQKEFIGEVLAANYLPSKSKELFELFSCDKFAKIRLLAIKVAKKYGYNLSAFLSDMDGHVRNLAMKSLKSLSFLGSYIPKYRVDISDDLESAIIYNPNSEDHLYIEYDKADEFSPYMLSFSFQHVHLTDEESAKEWIDSILSEDVFSIEYFCGEDRRFGGQISAQELRNLSYDYLEQDTGYYGLTKLFQIVDHFKIRGWSRKNDFDGYFVEKDNTIQIDKIFKV
;
A
#
# COMPACT_ATOMS: atom_id res chain seq x y z
N MET A 1 3.03 -8.61 24.82
CA MET A 1 2.39 -9.96 24.83
C MET A 1 2.70 -10.61 26.17
N LYS A 2 1.69 -11.13 26.88
CA LYS A 2 1.87 -11.74 28.19
C LYS A 2 2.72 -13.01 28.07
N LYS A 3 3.91 -13.03 28.67
CA LYS A 3 4.82 -14.18 28.65
C LYS A 3 4.36 -15.23 29.66
N GLU A 4 4.56 -16.52 29.41
CA GLU A 4 4.23 -17.55 30.41
C GLU A 4 5.44 -17.97 31.26
N ILE A 5 6.64 -17.89 30.66
CA ILE A 5 7.90 -18.36 31.24
C ILE A 5 8.95 -17.27 31.07
N LEU A 6 9.72 -17.04 32.14
CA LEU A 6 10.92 -16.20 32.14
C LEU A 6 12.11 -17.03 32.63
N ASN A 7 13.16 -17.16 31.82
CA ASN A 7 14.37 -17.91 32.15
C ASN A 7 14.08 -19.32 32.68
N GLY A 8 13.16 -20.05 32.02
CA GLY A 8 12.78 -21.41 32.39
C GLY A 8 11.90 -21.53 33.64
N THR A 9 11.45 -20.42 34.23
CA THR A 9 10.55 -20.41 35.39
C THR A 9 9.20 -19.80 35.02
N ARG A 10 8.10 -20.41 35.47
CA ARG A 10 6.75 -19.90 35.24
C ARG A 10 6.57 -18.54 35.93
N ILE A 11 5.97 -17.58 35.24
CA ILE A 11 5.63 -16.28 35.81
C ILE A 11 4.38 -16.43 36.70
N PRO A 12 4.44 -16.03 37.99
CA PRO A 12 3.40 -16.34 38.97
C PRO A 12 2.24 -15.33 38.94
N TYR A 13 1.48 -15.29 37.84
CA TYR A 13 0.37 -14.35 37.65
C TYR A 13 -0.78 -14.52 38.66
N GLU A 14 -0.89 -15.72 39.23
CA GLU A 14 -1.89 -16.13 40.20
C GLU A 14 -1.68 -15.54 41.60
N LEU A 15 -0.46 -15.12 41.95
CA LEU A 15 -0.16 -14.57 43.26
C LEU A 15 -0.84 -13.22 43.48
N SER A 16 -1.15 -12.90 44.74
CA SER A 16 -1.68 -11.59 45.16
C SER A 16 -0.65 -10.47 44.96
N VAL A 17 -1.11 -9.21 44.93
CA VAL A 17 -0.21 -8.05 44.84
C VAL A 17 0.73 -8.01 46.05
N GLU A 18 0.26 -8.37 47.24
CA GLU A 18 1.06 -8.44 48.46
C GLU A 18 2.18 -9.47 48.37
N GLU A 19 1.89 -10.66 47.84
CA GLU A 19 2.89 -11.71 47.64
C GLU A 19 3.95 -11.31 46.60
N LEU A 20 3.51 -10.72 45.49
CA LEU A 20 4.42 -10.23 44.46
C LEU A 20 5.26 -9.04 44.95
N SER A 21 4.70 -8.18 45.82
CA SER A 21 5.44 -7.06 46.42
C SER A 21 6.56 -7.54 47.35
N LYS A 22 6.35 -8.67 48.05
CA LYS A 22 7.42 -9.33 48.82
C LYS A 22 8.52 -9.84 47.89
N MET A 23 8.16 -10.40 46.74
CA MET A 23 9.12 -10.85 45.73
C MET A 23 9.91 -9.70 45.10
N LEU A 24 9.30 -8.52 44.87
CA LEU A 24 10.01 -7.30 44.44
C LEU A 24 11.07 -6.86 45.47
N SER A 25 10.83 -7.11 46.75
CA SER A 25 11.78 -6.78 47.82
C SER A 25 12.91 -7.81 47.97
N SER A 26 12.81 -8.98 47.31
CA SER A 26 13.84 -10.02 47.35
C SER A 26 15.16 -9.47 46.81
N PRO A 27 16.32 -9.76 47.43
CA PRO A 27 17.63 -9.41 46.86
C PRO A 27 17.93 -10.19 45.56
N ILE A 28 17.21 -11.29 45.30
CA ILE A 28 17.43 -12.17 44.16
C ILE A 28 16.76 -11.59 42.92
N MET A 29 17.55 -11.26 41.89
CA MET A 29 17.05 -10.66 40.64
C MET A 29 16.04 -11.55 39.91
N LYS A 30 16.13 -12.88 40.06
CA LYS A 30 15.15 -13.82 39.52
C LYS A 30 13.75 -13.57 40.08
N ASP A 31 13.62 -13.44 41.40
CA ASP A 31 12.33 -13.20 42.05
C ASP A 31 11.80 -11.82 41.67
N PHE A 32 12.68 -10.81 41.68
CA PHE A 32 12.37 -9.44 41.27
C PHE A 32 11.79 -9.38 39.86
N SER A 33 12.45 -10.02 38.90
CA SER A 33 12.03 -10.01 37.49
C SER A 33 10.72 -10.76 37.26
N LEU A 34 10.52 -11.93 37.90
CA LEU A 34 9.25 -12.64 37.87
C LEU A 34 8.10 -11.80 38.45
N ALA A 35 8.35 -11.09 39.55
CA ALA A 35 7.37 -10.21 40.16
C ALA A 35 7.01 -9.01 39.27
N CYS A 36 8.01 -8.36 38.64
CA CYS A 36 7.78 -7.27 37.69
C CYS A 36 6.91 -7.70 36.51
N GLU A 37 7.22 -8.84 35.89
CA GLU A 37 6.41 -9.39 34.78
C GLU A 37 4.97 -9.68 35.24
N ALA A 38 4.79 -10.30 36.41
CA ALA A 38 3.46 -10.61 36.93
C ALA A 38 2.63 -9.35 37.27
N LEU A 39 3.23 -8.39 38.00
CA LEU A 39 2.56 -7.16 38.42
C LEU A 39 2.20 -6.25 37.24
N SER A 40 3.07 -6.17 36.23
CA SER A 40 2.85 -5.28 35.08
C SER A 40 1.61 -5.61 34.25
N TYR A 41 1.07 -6.83 34.37
CA TYR A 41 -0.15 -7.29 33.71
C TYR A 41 -1.37 -7.38 34.65
N LYS A 42 -1.25 -6.95 35.91
CA LYS A 42 -2.40 -6.84 36.81
C LYS A 42 -3.07 -5.49 36.58
N ASN A 43 -4.37 -5.49 36.34
CA ASN A 43 -5.17 -4.27 36.23
C ASN A 43 -5.56 -3.74 37.62
N ASP A 44 -4.55 -3.41 38.43
CA ASP A 44 -4.70 -2.99 39.82
C ASP A 44 -3.70 -1.87 40.12
N VAL A 45 -4.21 -0.70 40.53
CA VAL A 45 -3.38 0.47 40.86
C VAL A 45 -2.35 0.15 41.94
N THR A 46 -2.66 -0.74 42.88
CA THR A 46 -1.71 -1.17 43.91
C THR A 46 -0.52 -1.94 43.32
N ALA A 47 -0.71 -2.66 42.21
CA ALA A 47 0.37 -3.34 41.51
C ALA A 47 1.35 -2.33 40.88
N TYR A 48 0.80 -1.27 40.27
CA TYR A 48 1.59 -0.16 39.74
C TYR A 48 2.36 0.58 40.84
N GLU A 49 1.68 0.94 41.93
CA GLU A 49 2.31 1.64 43.07
C GLU A 49 3.38 0.77 43.76
N ALA A 50 3.26 -0.56 43.72
CA ALA A 50 4.31 -1.45 44.21
C ALA A 50 5.57 -1.44 43.33
N MET A 51 5.44 -1.28 42.01
CA MET A 51 6.57 -1.22 41.07
C MET A 51 7.28 0.14 41.05
N LYS A 52 6.52 1.22 41.21
CA LYS A 52 6.97 2.61 41.06
C LYS A 52 8.24 2.99 41.86
N PRO A 53 8.43 2.56 43.12
CA PRO A 53 9.64 2.89 43.89
C PRO A 53 10.95 2.41 43.23
N PHE A 54 10.88 1.32 42.47
CA PHE A 54 12.05 0.70 41.85
C PHE A 54 12.54 1.41 40.58
N ILE A 55 11.82 2.44 40.11
CA ILE A 55 12.29 3.39 39.09
C ILE A 55 13.62 4.02 39.52
N ASN A 56 13.74 4.33 40.82
CA ASN A 56 14.92 4.95 41.43
C ASN A 56 15.72 3.99 42.32
N ASP A 57 15.62 2.67 42.08
CA ASP A 57 16.39 1.67 42.83
C ASP A 57 17.90 1.95 42.72
N LYS A 58 18.72 1.56 43.70
CA LYS A 58 20.18 1.73 43.65
C LYS A 58 20.83 0.77 42.64
N ASP A 59 20.29 -0.43 42.47
CA ASP A 59 20.73 -1.43 41.51
C ASP A 59 20.29 -1.02 40.09
N LYS A 60 21.30 -0.82 39.23
CA LYS A 60 21.13 -0.50 37.82
C LYS A 60 20.24 -1.50 37.08
N TYR A 61 20.41 -2.80 37.33
CA TYR A 61 19.70 -3.84 36.58
C TYR A 61 18.24 -3.94 37.00
N ARG A 62 17.92 -3.61 38.25
CA ARG A 62 16.53 -3.47 38.71
C ARG A 62 15.83 -2.31 38.03
N ARG A 63 16.46 -1.13 38.02
CA ARG A 63 15.94 0.05 37.29
C ARG A 63 15.70 -0.26 35.82
N LEU A 64 16.65 -0.93 35.17
CA LEU A 64 16.53 -1.32 33.77
C LEU A 64 15.37 -2.31 33.54
N TYR A 65 15.15 -3.25 34.46
CA TYR A 65 14.06 -4.21 34.36
C TYR A 65 12.68 -3.56 34.59
N ILE A 66 12.61 -2.59 35.51
CA ILE A 66 11.41 -1.77 35.72
C ILE A 66 11.09 -0.98 34.46
N LEU A 67 12.06 -0.30 33.85
CA LEU A 67 11.88 0.42 32.59
C LEU A 67 11.22 -0.47 31.51
N LYS A 68 11.65 -1.73 31.40
CA LYS A 68 11.14 -2.70 30.42
C LYS A 68 9.71 -3.15 30.68
N THR A 69 9.25 -3.13 31.93
CA THR A 69 8.02 -3.83 32.34
C THR A 69 6.92 -2.90 32.82
N ILE A 70 7.26 -1.78 33.47
CA ILE A 70 6.26 -0.90 34.11
C ILE A 70 5.27 -0.32 33.08
N PHE A 71 5.72 -0.08 31.85
CA PHE A 71 4.90 0.46 30.76
C PHE A 71 3.87 -0.52 30.18
N HIS A 72 3.86 -1.80 30.57
CA HIS A 72 2.70 -2.67 30.31
C HIS A 72 1.45 -2.22 31.10
N HIS A 73 1.65 -1.56 32.24
CA HIS A 73 0.56 -1.21 33.13
C HIS A 73 -0.20 0.03 32.60
N PRO A 74 -1.55 0.03 32.59
CA PRO A 74 -2.35 1.16 32.06
C PRO A 74 -2.02 2.52 32.70
N ASN A 75 -1.71 2.53 34.00
CA ASN A 75 -1.37 3.76 34.73
C ASN A 75 0.04 4.32 34.44
N ALA A 76 0.86 3.65 33.62
CA ALA A 76 2.22 4.12 33.34
C ALA A 76 2.28 5.35 32.42
N ALA A 77 1.14 5.86 31.93
CA ALA A 77 1.07 7.06 31.11
C ALA A 77 1.69 8.30 31.78
N GLU A 78 1.72 8.37 33.12
CA GLU A 78 2.37 9.48 33.84
C GLU A 78 3.91 9.41 33.83
N LEU A 79 4.50 8.28 33.40
CA LEU A 79 5.95 8.05 33.45
C LEU A 79 6.70 8.51 32.19
N VAL A 80 6.09 9.38 31.37
CA VAL A 80 6.72 9.90 30.15
C VAL A 80 8.05 10.60 30.47
N ASP A 81 8.11 11.43 31.51
CA ASP A 81 9.35 12.10 31.93
C ASP A 81 10.45 11.10 32.33
N PHE A 82 10.06 9.99 32.99
CA PHE A 82 11.01 8.92 33.31
C PHE A 82 11.57 8.27 32.04
N LEU A 83 10.72 8.04 31.03
CA LEU A 83 11.13 7.49 29.75
C LEU A 83 12.04 8.43 28.97
N GLU A 84 11.71 9.73 28.93
CA GLU A 84 12.54 10.77 28.30
C GLU A 84 13.93 10.87 28.96
N ASN A 85 13.97 10.81 30.30
CA ASN A 85 15.22 10.74 31.05
C ASN A 85 16.03 9.47 30.73
N ALA A 86 15.36 8.32 30.58
CA ALA A 86 16.01 7.06 30.22
C ALA A 86 16.66 7.13 28.83
N ILE A 87 15.96 7.67 27.82
CA ILE A 87 16.51 7.79 26.46
C ILE A 87 17.58 8.88 26.32
N SER A 88 17.60 9.84 27.25
CA SER A 88 18.62 10.90 27.31
C SER A 88 19.84 10.50 28.15
N SER A 89 19.85 9.30 28.73
CA SER A 89 20.93 8.82 29.58
C SER A 89 22.25 8.65 28.82
N ASP A 90 23.37 8.83 29.52
CA ASP A 90 24.70 8.45 29.00
C ASP A 90 24.89 6.93 28.93
N ASP A 91 24.07 6.17 29.65
CA ASP A 91 24.10 4.72 29.66
C ASP A 91 23.26 4.16 28.51
N PHE A 92 23.95 3.66 27.48
CA PHE A 92 23.30 3.15 26.27
C PHE A 92 22.28 2.02 26.54
N LEU A 93 22.43 1.26 27.64
CA LEU A 93 21.42 0.25 27.98
C LEU A 93 20.06 0.89 28.30
N PHE A 94 20.04 2.03 28.99
CA PHE A 94 18.79 2.77 29.22
C PHE A 94 18.26 3.39 27.93
N VAL A 95 19.15 3.93 27.10
CA VAL A 95 18.78 4.49 25.80
C VAL A 95 18.10 3.47 24.92
N GLU A 96 18.75 2.34 24.68
CA GLU A 96 18.22 1.28 23.81
C GLU A 96 16.89 0.74 24.32
N ASN A 97 16.79 0.45 25.62
CA ASN A 97 15.57 -0.13 26.18
C ASN A 97 14.43 0.88 26.29
N GLY A 98 14.72 2.16 26.54
CA GLY A 98 13.71 3.22 26.46
C GLY A 98 13.16 3.37 25.05
N LEU A 99 14.00 3.34 24.02
CA LEU A 99 13.56 3.37 22.62
C LEU A 99 12.73 2.13 22.24
N ILE A 100 13.08 0.95 22.74
CA ILE A 100 12.26 -0.27 22.54
C ILE A 100 10.88 -0.10 23.17
N VAL A 101 10.81 0.41 24.40
CA VAL A 101 9.54 0.69 25.10
C VAL A 101 8.68 1.69 24.31
N ILE A 102 9.27 2.79 23.82
CA ILE A 102 8.57 3.76 22.94
C ILE A 102 7.99 3.05 21.72
N ALA A 103 8.78 2.22 21.05
CA ALA A 103 8.37 1.53 19.82
C ALA A 103 7.25 0.50 20.06
N GLU A 104 7.32 -0.24 21.16
CA GLU A 104 6.40 -1.32 21.53
C GLU A 104 5.04 -0.78 21.98
N TYR A 105 5.03 0.21 22.87
CA TYR A 105 3.81 0.77 23.47
C TYR A 105 3.29 2.03 22.75
N LYS A 106 3.97 2.47 21.69
CA LYS A 106 3.62 3.68 20.92
C LYS A 106 3.49 4.92 21.79
N ILE A 107 4.38 5.04 22.79
CA ILE A 107 4.38 6.18 23.71
C ILE A 107 4.89 7.41 22.96
N LYS A 108 4.08 8.47 22.94
CA LYS A 108 4.48 9.74 22.34
C LYS A 108 5.46 10.46 23.26
N ILE A 109 6.61 10.81 22.69
CA ILE A 109 7.61 11.69 23.29
C ILE A 109 7.89 12.85 22.32
N SER A 110 8.63 13.86 22.76
CA SER A 110 9.04 14.96 21.89
C SER A 110 9.83 14.45 20.67
N ASP A 111 9.36 14.78 19.46
CA ASP A 111 9.99 14.37 18.20
C ASP A 111 11.44 14.87 18.08
N SER A 112 11.72 16.07 18.62
CA SER A 112 13.06 16.64 18.63
C SER A 112 14.01 15.86 19.54
N VAL A 113 13.53 15.41 20.70
CA VAL A 113 14.29 14.56 21.64
C VAL A 113 14.54 13.20 20.99
N LEU A 114 13.50 12.56 20.46
CA LEU A 114 13.60 11.24 19.82
C LEU A 114 14.61 11.25 18.66
N LEU A 115 14.48 12.21 17.74
CA LEU A 115 15.38 12.33 16.60
C LEU A 115 16.81 12.65 17.01
N SER A 116 17.01 13.49 18.03
CA SER A 116 18.34 13.79 18.59
C SER A 116 19.01 12.52 19.13
N VAL A 117 18.30 11.76 19.97
CA VAL A 117 18.80 10.51 20.57
C VAL A 117 19.11 9.47 19.50
N VAL A 118 18.18 9.24 18.57
CA VAL A 118 18.39 8.28 17.47
C VAL A 118 19.57 8.69 16.60
N THR A 119 19.71 9.98 16.28
CA THR A 119 20.84 10.49 15.47
C THR A 119 22.19 10.33 16.18
N LYS A 120 22.23 10.60 17.49
CA LYS A 120 23.43 10.46 18.34
C LYS A 120 23.89 9.01 18.40
N HIS A 121 22.95 8.08 18.53
CA HIS A 121 23.23 6.66 18.76
C HIS A 121 23.11 5.78 17.52
N LEU A 122 22.79 6.33 16.35
CA LEU A 122 22.50 5.60 15.11
C LEU A 122 23.45 4.40 14.86
N PRO A 123 24.79 4.50 14.94
CA PRO A 123 25.67 3.38 14.64
C PRO A 123 25.50 2.17 15.57
N LYS A 124 24.98 2.38 16.79
CA LYS A 124 24.75 1.34 17.80
C LYS A 124 23.32 0.81 17.78
N LEU A 125 22.39 1.51 17.12
CA LEU A 125 20.98 1.13 17.10
C LEU A 125 20.72 0.05 16.05
N TYR A 126 19.99 -0.98 16.47
CA TYR A 126 19.50 -2.05 15.60
C TYR A 126 17.97 -2.03 15.53
N THR A 127 17.27 -2.77 16.40
CA THR A 127 15.79 -2.80 16.43
C THR A 127 15.17 -1.56 17.07
N ALA A 128 15.88 -0.90 17.99
CA ALA A 128 15.42 0.28 18.72
C ALA A 128 15.10 1.49 17.82
N ILE A 129 15.59 1.51 16.58
CA ILE A 129 15.26 2.55 15.59
C ILE A 129 13.77 2.58 15.22
N ARG A 130 13.03 1.49 15.50
CA ARG A 130 11.57 1.41 15.31
C ARG A 130 10.78 2.41 16.16
N SER A 131 11.42 3.02 17.17
CA SER A 131 10.85 4.13 17.94
C SER A 131 10.40 5.29 17.05
N LEU A 132 11.06 5.50 15.89
CA LEU A 132 10.69 6.52 14.89
C LEU A 132 9.27 6.36 14.32
N THR A 133 8.61 5.21 14.51
CA THR A 133 7.20 5.02 14.13
C THR A 133 6.21 5.90 14.92
N THR A 134 6.67 6.57 15.98
CA THR A 134 5.85 7.46 16.82
C THR A 134 5.94 8.94 16.43
N LEU A 135 6.77 9.28 15.44
CA LEU A 135 6.93 10.65 14.95
C LEU A 135 5.63 11.15 14.31
N GLU A 136 5.38 12.45 14.46
CA GLU A 136 4.30 13.11 13.70
C GLU A 136 4.63 13.16 12.21
N ILE A 137 3.58 13.09 11.38
CA ILE A 137 3.69 13.20 9.93
C ILE A 137 3.73 14.69 9.56
N CYS A 138 4.91 15.20 9.27
CA CYS A 138 5.13 16.58 8.85
C CYS A 138 6.40 16.72 8.01
N GLU A 139 6.51 17.81 7.23
CA GLU A 139 7.65 18.06 6.34
C GLU A 139 9.00 18.19 7.08
N GLU A 140 8.97 18.71 8.31
CA GLU A 140 10.18 18.82 9.14
C GLU A 140 10.73 17.43 9.50
N ASN A 141 9.85 16.53 9.96
CA ASN A 141 10.23 15.16 10.30
C ASN A 141 10.59 14.35 9.06
N TYR A 142 9.91 14.54 7.94
CA TYR A 142 10.29 13.95 6.66
C TYR A 142 11.74 14.29 6.30
N THR A 143 12.10 15.57 6.33
CA THR A 143 13.47 16.03 6.01
C THR A 143 14.51 15.41 6.95
N LYS A 144 14.21 15.36 8.25
CA LYS A 144 15.11 14.73 9.24
C LYS A 144 15.25 13.22 9.03
N LEU A 145 14.18 12.53 8.67
CA LEU A 145 14.21 11.09 8.36
C LEU A 145 15.02 10.79 7.10
N VAL A 146 14.89 11.60 6.04
CA VAL A 146 15.71 11.48 4.82
C VAL A 146 17.20 11.69 5.13
N ALA A 147 17.53 12.69 5.96
CA ALA A 147 18.90 12.93 6.41
C ALA A 147 19.44 11.75 7.23
N LEU A 148 18.61 11.19 8.13
CA LEU A 148 18.96 10.02 8.94
C LEU A 148 19.18 8.78 8.06
N PHE A 149 18.31 8.54 7.08
CA PHE A 149 18.42 7.46 6.12
C PHE A 149 19.73 7.55 5.31
N THR A 150 20.10 8.77 4.90
CA THR A 150 21.34 9.02 4.15
C THR A 150 22.56 8.74 5.01
N LYS A 151 22.52 9.11 6.31
CA LYS A 151 23.60 8.90 7.27
C LYS A 151 23.76 7.44 7.72
N ALA A 152 22.69 6.64 7.68
CA ALA A 152 22.71 5.25 8.14
C ALA A 152 23.69 4.40 7.31
N GLU A 153 24.60 3.71 7.98
CA GLU A 153 25.65 2.92 7.31
C GLU A 153 25.26 1.45 7.13
N GLN A 154 24.35 0.95 7.97
CA GLN A 154 23.90 -0.43 8.00
C GLN A 154 22.60 -0.62 7.21
N CYS A 155 22.48 -1.76 6.52
CA CYS A 155 21.29 -2.12 5.74
C CYS A 155 20.02 -2.15 6.60
N SER A 156 20.09 -2.75 7.79
CA SER A 156 18.95 -2.85 8.72
C SER A 156 18.42 -1.49 9.18
N GLN A 157 19.32 -0.52 9.42
CA GLN A 157 18.94 0.84 9.80
C GLN A 157 18.21 1.54 8.65
N LYS A 158 18.80 1.49 7.44
CA LYS A 158 18.18 2.05 6.24
C LYS A 158 16.84 1.42 5.93
N GLU A 159 16.72 0.11 6.10
CA GLU A 159 15.47 -0.62 5.89
C GLU A 159 14.38 -0.07 6.80
N PHE A 160 14.63 0.00 8.11
CA PHE A 160 13.61 0.50 9.05
C PHE A 160 13.27 1.97 8.83
N ILE A 161 14.26 2.83 8.59
CA ILE A 161 13.98 4.25 8.30
C ILE A 161 13.21 4.37 6.99
N GLY A 162 13.57 3.58 5.97
CA GLY A 162 12.90 3.52 4.68
C GLY A 162 11.45 3.04 4.80
N GLU A 163 11.17 2.05 5.65
CA GLU A 163 9.80 1.60 5.97
C GLU A 163 8.98 2.69 6.66
N VAL A 164 9.57 3.43 7.61
CA VAL A 164 8.89 4.56 8.27
C VAL A 164 8.58 5.68 7.27
N LEU A 165 9.55 6.04 6.44
CA LEU A 165 9.36 6.99 5.35
C LEU A 165 8.24 6.53 4.41
N ALA A 166 8.27 5.26 4.02
CA ALA A 166 7.30 4.71 3.09
C ALA A 166 5.88 4.68 3.66
N ALA A 167 5.72 4.22 4.91
CA ALA A 167 4.41 4.13 5.56
C ALA A 167 3.74 5.50 5.73
N ASN A 168 4.52 6.53 6.02
CA ASN A 168 3.97 7.84 6.39
C ASN A 168 3.90 8.84 5.23
N TYR A 169 4.74 8.70 4.21
CA TYR A 169 4.91 9.76 3.19
C TYR A 169 4.75 9.28 1.74
N LEU A 170 4.56 7.98 1.46
CA LEU A 170 4.46 7.50 0.07
C LEU A 170 3.42 8.22 -0.79
N PRO A 171 2.18 8.48 -0.36
CA PRO A 171 1.18 9.10 -1.23
C PRO A 171 1.59 10.49 -1.73
N SER A 172 2.28 11.29 -0.91
CA SER A 172 2.66 12.67 -1.24
C SER A 172 4.11 12.82 -1.72
N LYS A 173 4.98 11.86 -1.40
CA LYS A 173 6.44 11.92 -1.66
C LYS A 173 6.96 10.72 -2.46
N SER A 174 6.07 10.00 -3.15
CA SER A 174 6.40 8.76 -3.88
C SER A 174 7.60 8.89 -4.80
N LYS A 175 7.68 9.97 -5.59
CA LYS A 175 8.80 10.21 -6.52
C LYS A 175 10.13 10.45 -5.78
N GLU A 176 10.12 11.30 -4.77
CA GLU A 176 11.31 11.61 -3.97
C GLU A 176 11.83 10.35 -3.25
N LEU A 177 10.93 9.54 -2.68
CA LEU A 177 11.29 8.27 -2.03
C LEU A 177 11.80 7.24 -3.03
N PHE A 178 11.20 7.15 -4.21
CA PHE A 178 11.71 6.30 -5.29
C PHE A 178 13.15 6.67 -5.65
N GLU A 179 13.42 7.95 -5.90
CA GLU A 179 14.76 8.45 -6.24
C GLU A 179 15.76 8.18 -5.09
N LEU A 180 15.35 8.43 -3.84
CA LEU A 180 16.16 8.18 -2.64
C LEU A 180 16.57 6.71 -2.52
N PHE A 181 15.65 5.78 -2.77
CA PHE A 181 15.90 4.35 -2.61
C PHE A 181 16.64 3.73 -3.81
N SER A 182 16.46 4.28 -5.02
CA SER A 182 16.95 3.71 -6.28
C SER A 182 18.47 3.62 -6.34
N CYS A 183 19.15 4.61 -5.78
CA CYS A 183 20.61 4.74 -5.87
C CYS A 183 21.35 4.12 -4.66
N ASP A 184 20.64 3.42 -3.76
CA ASP A 184 21.27 2.91 -2.55
C ASP A 184 22.20 1.73 -2.83
N LYS A 185 23.30 1.64 -2.07
CA LYS A 185 24.28 0.53 -2.20
C LYS A 185 23.68 -0.83 -1.85
N PHE A 186 22.67 -0.89 -1.00
CA PHE A 186 22.06 -2.15 -0.55
C PHE A 186 20.90 -2.58 -1.45
N ALA A 187 20.98 -3.81 -1.97
CA ALA A 187 19.94 -4.41 -2.80
C ALA A 187 18.56 -4.39 -2.13
N LYS A 188 18.50 -4.65 -0.82
CA LYS A 188 17.25 -4.63 -0.04
C LYS A 188 16.53 -3.27 -0.08
N ILE A 189 17.29 -2.19 -0.16
CA ILE A 189 16.78 -0.82 -0.25
C ILE A 189 16.33 -0.53 -1.69
N ARG A 190 17.11 -0.95 -2.69
CA ARG A 190 16.68 -0.87 -4.11
C ARG A 190 15.41 -1.68 -4.38
N LEU A 191 15.19 -2.79 -3.68
CA LEU A 191 13.91 -3.51 -3.72
C LEU A 191 12.74 -2.68 -3.18
N LEU A 192 12.95 -1.80 -2.18
CA LEU A 192 11.94 -0.83 -1.77
C LEU A 192 11.64 0.15 -2.91
N ALA A 193 12.67 0.64 -3.62
CA ALA A 193 12.47 1.49 -4.80
C ALA A 193 11.59 0.81 -5.87
N ILE A 194 11.85 -0.47 -6.16
CA ILE A 194 11.02 -1.23 -7.10
C ILE A 194 9.57 -1.33 -6.61
N LYS A 195 9.34 -1.58 -5.31
CA LYS A 195 7.97 -1.59 -4.76
C LYS A 195 7.27 -0.25 -4.93
N VAL A 196 7.98 0.87 -4.73
CA VAL A 196 7.44 2.22 -4.95
C VAL A 196 7.12 2.43 -6.43
N ALA A 197 8.07 2.15 -7.32
CA ALA A 197 7.89 2.27 -8.76
C ALA A 197 6.73 1.43 -9.28
N LYS A 198 6.62 0.19 -8.80
CA LYS A 198 5.54 -0.75 -9.10
C LYS A 198 4.16 -0.15 -8.77
N LYS A 199 4.05 0.51 -7.61
CA LYS A 199 2.80 1.10 -7.12
C LYS A 199 2.42 2.41 -7.83
N TYR A 200 3.40 3.22 -8.23
CA TYR A 200 3.18 4.58 -8.77
C TYR A 200 3.58 4.73 -10.25
N GLY A 201 3.89 3.63 -10.94
CA GLY A 201 4.22 3.60 -12.37
C GLY A 201 5.52 4.32 -12.75
N TYR A 202 6.56 4.19 -11.93
CA TYR A 202 7.88 4.76 -12.26
C TYR A 202 8.72 3.84 -13.14
N ASN A 203 9.59 4.46 -13.93
CA ASN A 203 10.47 3.77 -14.86
C ASN A 203 11.46 2.84 -14.11
N LEU A 204 11.40 1.55 -14.43
CA LEU A 204 12.23 0.50 -13.83
C LEU A 204 13.45 0.11 -14.66
N SER A 205 13.68 0.72 -15.82
CA SER A 205 14.75 0.33 -16.76
C SER A 205 16.14 0.38 -16.13
N ALA A 206 16.38 1.30 -15.18
CA ALA A 206 17.64 1.38 -14.45
C ALA A 206 17.95 0.11 -13.62
N PHE A 207 16.93 -0.63 -13.19
CA PHE A 207 17.09 -1.86 -12.40
C PHE A 207 17.26 -3.12 -13.26
N LEU A 208 17.03 -3.06 -14.57
CA LEU A 208 17.23 -4.21 -15.46
C LEU A 208 18.68 -4.67 -15.52
N SER A 209 19.61 -3.74 -15.36
CA SER A 209 21.05 -3.97 -15.31
C SER A 209 21.63 -3.88 -13.90
N ASP A 210 20.79 -3.98 -12.85
CA ASP A 210 21.26 -3.91 -11.46
C ASP A 210 22.30 -5.00 -11.18
N MET A 211 23.26 -4.75 -10.28
CA MET A 211 24.27 -5.76 -9.93
C MET A 211 23.67 -6.96 -9.18
N ASP A 212 22.57 -6.74 -8.44
CA ASP A 212 21.90 -7.78 -7.67
C ASP A 212 20.85 -8.52 -8.51
N GLY A 213 20.93 -9.86 -8.53
CA GLY A 213 20.01 -10.69 -9.33
C GLY A 213 18.56 -10.64 -8.87
N HIS A 214 18.29 -10.45 -7.57
CA HIS A 214 16.93 -10.33 -7.07
C HIS A 214 16.29 -9.01 -7.50
N VAL A 215 17.08 -7.93 -7.49
CA VAL A 215 16.63 -6.61 -7.96
C VAL A 215 16.28 -6.68 -9.46
N ARG A 216 17.17 -7.23 -10.29
CA ARG A 216 16.90 -7.44 -11.74
C ARG A 216 15.64 -8.27 -11.98
N ASN A 217 15.52 -9.42 -11.30
CA ASN A 217 14.38 -10.33 -11.48
C ASN A 217 13.06 -9.67 -11.10
N LEU A 218 13.04 -8.90 -10.00
CA LEU A 218 11.82 -8.21 -9.59
C LEU A 218 11.47 -7.06 -10.56
N ALA A 219 12.46 -6.31 -11.05
CA ALA A 219 12.25 -5.25 -12.04
C ALA A 219 11.68 -5.82 -13.36
N MET A 220 12.27 -6.90 -13.88
CA MET A 220 11.77 -7.58 -15.09
C MET A 220 10.33 -8.07 -14.93
N LYS A 221 10.00 -8.69 -13.78
CA LYS A 221 8.64 -9.15 -13.50
C LYS A 221 7.65 -7.99 -13.43
N SER A 222 8.10 -6.83 -12.96
CA SER A 222 7.25 -5.64 -12.79
C SER A 222 7.08 -4.84 -14.08
N LEU A 223 8.04 -4.87 -15.01
CA LEU A 223 7.90 -4.27 -16.34
C LEU A 223 6.92 -5.05 -17.23
N LYS A 224 6.79 -6.35 -16.99
CA LYS A 224 5.76 -7.19 -17.61
C LYS A 224 4.48 -7.18 -16.77
N SER A 225 3.95 -6.02 -16.40
CA SER A 225 2.73 -5.94 -15.57
C SER A 225 2.05 -4.57 -15.68
N LEU A 226 0.86 -4.42 -15.10
CA LEU A 226 0.02 -3.20 -15.12
C LEU A 226 0.63 -1.96 -14.41
N SER A 227 1.94 -1.95 -14.13
CA SER A 227 2.62 -0.84 -13.43
C SER A 227 2.49 0.49 -14.16
N PHE A 228 2.41 0.48 -15.50
CA PHE A 228 2.26 1.69 -16.32
C PHE A 228 0.97 2.48 -16.02
N LEU A 229 -0.04 1.83 -15.44
CA LEU A 229 -1.30 2.49 -15.04
C LEU A 229 -1.10 3.56 -13.96
N GLY A 230 0.06 3.58 -13.28
CA GLY A 230 0.41 4.62 -12.31
C GLY A 230 0.37 6.05 -12.88
N SER A 231 0.59 6.22 -14.19
CA SER A 231 0.48 7.54 -14.85
C SER A 231 -0.95 8.09 -14.91
N TYR A 232 -1.97 7.25 -14.73
CA TYR A 232 -3.38 7.61 -14.76
C TYR A 232 -3.91 8.02 -13.38
N ILE A 233 -3.27 7.58 -12.29
CA ILE A 233 -3.65 7.90 -10.89
C ILE A 233 -3.81 9.40 -10.63
N PRO A 234 -2.96 10.32 -11.15
CA PRO A 234 -3.15 11.74 -10.91
C PRO A 234 -4.42 12.34 -11.53
N LYS A 235 -5.02 11.66 -12.52
CA LYS A 235 -6.17 12.16 -13.29
C LYS A 235 -7.46 11.40 -12.97
N TYR A 236 -7.36 10.13 -12.63
CA TYR A 236 -8.48 9.23 -12.42
C TYR A 236 -8.31 8.46 -11.12
N ARG A 237 -9.43 8.02 -10.53
CA ARG A 237 -9.37 7.01 -9.48
C ARG A 237 -9.02 5.67 -10.14
N VAL A 238 -7.88 5.10 -9.75
CA VAL A 238 -7.40 3.80 -10.26
C VAL A 238 -7.11 2.89 -9.06
N ASP A 239 -7.71 1.71 -9.05
CA ASP A 239 -7.37 0.65 -8.11
C ASP A 239 -6.60 -0.44 -8.86
N ILE A 240 -5.39 -0.78 -8.39
CA ILE A 240 -4.55 -1.80 -9.01
C ILE A 240 -4.34 -2.90 -7.97
N SER A 241 -4.50 -4.16 -8.38
CA SER A 241 -4.28 -5.31 -7.51
C SER A 241 -2.82 -5.41 -7.06
N ASP A 242 -2.58 -5.98 -5.88
CA ASP A 242 -1.24 -6.09 -5.29
C ASP A 242 -0.27 -6.91 -6.16
N ASP A 243 -0.79 -7.84 -6.98
CA ASP A 243 -0.04 -8.67 -7.93
C ASP A 243 0.20 -8.00 -9.30
N LEU A 244 -0.46 -6.86 -9.57
CA LEU A 244 -0.53 -6.15 -10.86
C LEU A 244 -1.04 -7.00 -12.03
N GLU A 245 -1.94 -7.94 -11.74
CA GLU A 245 -2.62 -8.75 -12.75
C GLU A 245 -4.01 -8.21 -13.07
N SER A 246 -4.55 -7.29 -12.26
CA SER A 246 -5.79 -6.60 -12.56
C SER A 246 -5.78 -5.14 -12.09
N ALA A 247 -6.56 -4.31 -12.76
CA ALA A 247 -6.77 -2.93 -12.39
C ALA A 247 -8.15 -2.43 -12.84
N ILE A 248 -8.64 -1.39 -12.18
CA ILE A 248 -9.89 -0.71 -12.50
C ILE A 248 -9.61 0.78 -12.56
N ILE A 249 -9.92 1.42 -13.69
CA ILE A 249 -10.05 2.88 -13.79
C ILE A 249 -11.53 3.21 -13.62
N TYR A 250 -11.87 3.92 -12.55
CA TYR A 250 -13.26 4.24 -12.23
C TYR A 250 -13.77 5.40 -13.08
N ASN A 251 -14.91 5.17 -13.71
CA ASN A 251 -15.65 6.19 -14.42
C ASN A 251 -16.47 7.04 -13.43
N PRO A 252 -16.22 8.35 -13.32
CA PRO A 252 -16.95 9.20 -12.38
C PRO A 252 -18.40 9.46 -12.82
N ASN A 253 -18.75 9.18 -14.08
CA ASN A 253 -20.05 9.49 -14.67
C ASN A 253 -20.95 8.26 -14.84
N SER A 254 -20.47 7.03 -14.56
CA SER A 254 -21.27 5.80 -14.70
C SER A 254 -20.69 4.59 -13.98
N GLU A 255 -21.49 3.53 -13.88
CA GLU A 255 -21.05 2.23 -13.33
C GLU A 255 -20.21 1.39 -14.31
N ASP A 256 -20.19 1.73 -15.61
CA ASP A 256 -19.29 1.09 -16.57
C ASP A 256 -17.88 1.68 -16.38
N HIS A 257 -17.04 0.94 -15.67
CA HIS A 257 -15.63 1.22 -15.44
C HIS A 257 -14.76 0.57 -16.52
N LEU A 258 -13.51 1.00 -16.63
CA LEU A 258 -12.52 0.34 -17.47
C LEU A 258 -11.74 -0.66 -16.62
N TYR A 259 -11.92 -1.93 -16.93
CA TYR A 259 -11.22 -3.04 -16.31
C TYR A 259 -10.02 -3.41 -17.17
N ILE A 260 -8.88 -3.63 -16.54
CA ILE A 260 -7.67 -4.08 -17.22
C ILE A 260 -7.18 -5.32 -16.51
N GLU A 261 -6.98 -6.39 -17.26
CA GLU A 261 -6.39 -7.63 -16.79
C GLU A 261 -5.08 -7.88 -17.53
N TYR A 262 -4.13 -8.48 -16.82
CA TYR A 262 -2.85 -8.88 -17.35
C TYR A 262 -2.62 -10.37 -17.06
N ASP A 263 -2.79 -11.21 -18.08
CA ASP A 263 -2.54 -12.64 -18.01
C ASP A 263 -1.11 -12.96 -18.43
N LYS A 264 -0.30 -13.40 -17.46
CA LYS A 264 1.09 -13.81 -17.69
C LYS A 264 1.22 -15.10 -18.48
N ALA A 265 0.17 -15.92 -18.53
CA ALA A 265 0.16 -17.19 -19.23
C ALA A 265 -0.17 -17.03 -20.73
N ASP A 266 -0.81 -15.93 -21.12
CA ASP A 266 -1.07 -15.62 -22.52
C ASP A 266 0.10 -14.87 -23.15
N GLU A 267 0.99 -15.60 -23.81
CA GLU A 267 2.16 -15.04 -24.49
C GLU A 267 1.81 -14.21 -25.74
N PHE A 268 0.58 -14.31 -26.24
CA PHE A 268 0.15 -13.65 -27.49
C PHE A 268 -0.65 -12.38 -27.23
N SER A 269 -1.46 -12.34 -26.18
CA SER A 269 -2.25 -11.16 -25.85
C SER A 269 -2.38 -11.00 -24.34
N PRO A 270 -1.26 -10.66 -23.68
CA PRO A 270 -1.20 -10.68 -22.22
C PRO A 270 -2.04 -9.58 -21.58
N TYR A 271 -2.51 -8.58 -22.32
CA TYR A 271 -3.38 -7.52 -21.80
C TYR A 271 -4.81 -7.71 -22.32
N MET A 272 -5.78 -7.70 -21.40
CA MET A 272 -7.19 -7.65 -21.74
C MET A 272 -7.81 -6.40 -21.13
N LEU A 273 -8.42 -5.55 -21.96
CA LEU A 273 -9.11 -4.35 -21.51
C LEU A 273 -10.60 -4.56 -21.73
N SER A 274 -11.42 -4.27 -20.72
CA SER A 274 -12.88 -4.36 -20.82
C SER A 274 -13.53 -3.05 -20.43
N PHE A 275 -14.35 -2.49 -21.31
CA PHE A 275 -15.17 -1.32 -21.04
C PHE A 275 -16.59 -1.59 -21.53
N SER A 276 -17.56 -1.35 -20.67
CA SER A 276 -18.94 -1.72 -20.94
C SER A 276 -19.05 -3.23 -21.26
N PHE A 277 -19.65 -3.61 -22.40
CA PHE A 277 -19.71 -5.00 -22.85
C PHE A 277 -18.61 -5.37 -23.86
N GLN A 278 -17.68 -4.43 -24.13
CA GLN A 278 -16.54 -4.66 -25.01
C GLN A 278 -15.36 -5.21 -24.22
N HIS A 279 -14.62 -6.14 -24.82
CA HIS A 279 -13.27 -6.49 -24.41
C HIS A 279 -12.34 -6.50 -25.62
N VAL A 280 -11.07 -6.15 -25.39
CA VAL A 280 -10.01 -6.18 -26.40
C VAL A 280 -8.77 -6.85 -25.81
N HIS A 281 -8.16 -7.71 -26.62
CA HIS A 281 -6.92 -8.42 -26.31
C HIS A 281 -5.75 -7.72 -27.01
N LEU A 282 -4.71 -7.39 -26.25
CA LEU A 282 -3.59 -6.57 -26.72
C LEU A 282 -2.26 -7.25 -26.41
N THR A 283 -1.34 -7.14 -27.36
CA THR A 283 -0.04 -7.82 -27.40
C THR A 283 1.00 -7.18 -26.49
N ASP A 284 0.88 -5.87 -26.24
CA ASP A 284 1.92 -5.08 -25.59
C ASP A 284 1.35 -3.89 -24.81
N GLU A 285 2.21 -3.33 -23.96
CA GLU A 285 1.89 -2.22 -23.07
C GLU A 285 1.54 -0.94 -23.84
N GLU A 286 2.18 -0.66 -24.97
CA GLU A 286 1.96 0.58 -25.71
C GLU A 286 0.58 0.57 -26.35
N SER A 287 0.21 -0.55 -26.97
CA SER A 287 -1.13 -0.80 -27.49
C SER A 287 -2.18 -0.67 -26.37
N ALA A 288 -1.89 -1.18 -25.16
CA ALA A 288 -2.79 -1.03 -24.01
C ALA A 288 -2.98 0.45 -23.60
N LYS A 289 -1.91 1.25 -23.56
CA LYS A 289 -2.01 2.68 -23.27
C LYS A 289 -2.80 3.43 -24.33
N GLU A 290 -2.52 3.19 -25.61
CA GLU A 290 -3.23 3.82 -26.72
C GLU A 290 -4.74 3.53 -26.66
N TRP A 291 -5.11 2.30 -26.34
CA TRP A 291 -6.51 1.90 -26.16
C TRP A 291 -7.17 2.56 -24.95
N ILE A 292 -6.49 2.60 -23.79
CA ILE A 292 -7.00 3.30 -22.61
C ILE A 292 -7.21 4.78 -22.94
N ASP A 293 -6.21 5.43 -23.53
CA ASP A 293 -6.29 6.85 -23.89
C ASP A 293 -7.44 7.10 -24.86
N SER A 294 -7.63 6.25 -25.87
CA SER A 294 -8.71 6.36 -26.86
C SER A 294 -10.11 6.20 -26.25
N ILE A 295 -10.28 5.32 -25.26
CA ILE A 295 -11.55 5.18 -24.54
C ILE A 295 -11.79 6.43 -23.68
N LEU A 296 -10.78 6.85 -22.92
CA LEU A 296 -10.90 7.97 -21.98
C LEU A 296 -11.09 9.33 -22.68
N SER A 297 -10.54 9.50 -23.89
CA SER A 297 -10.72 10.67 -24.76
C SER A 297 -12.01 10.65 -25.56
N GLU A 298 -12.74 9.53 -25.56
CA GLU A 298 -13.88 9.27 -26.45
C GLU A 298 -13.51 9.30 -27.94
N ASP A 299 -12.31 8.87 -28.30
CA ASP A 299 -11.94 8.59 -29.69
C ASP A 299 -12.48 7.21 -30.15
N VAL A 300 -12.72 6.30 -29.21
CA VAL A 300 -13.32 4.98 -29.43
C VAL A 300 -14.53 4.80 -28.50
N PHE A 301 -15.60 4.23 -29.05
CA PHE A 301 -16.85 3.93 -28.36
C PHE A 301 -17.14 2.43 -28.42
N SER A 302 -17.78 1.91 -27.37
CA SER A 302 -18.26 0.52 -27.33
C SER A 302 -19.64 0.42 -28.00
N ILE A 303 -19.86 -0.60 -28.83
CA ILE A 303 -21.17 -0.93 -29.38
C ILE A 303 -21.76 -2.13 -28.62
N GLU A 304 -23.02 -2.02 -28.27
CA GLU A 304 -23.82 -3.06 -27.65
C GLU A 304 -25.06 -3.36 -28.48
N TYR A 305 -25.30 -4.63 -28.75
CA TYR A 305 -26.52 -5.09 -29.40
C TYR A 305 -27.49 -5.69 -28.37
N PHE A 306 -28.78 -5.46 -28.57
CA PHE A 306 -29.83 -5.95 -27.67
C PHE A 306 -30.84 -6.80 -28.44
N CYS A 307 -31.07 -8.02 -27.94
CA CYS A 307 -32.13 -8.93 -28.36
C CYS A 307 -33.14 -9.05 -27.21
N GLY A 308 -34.20 -8.26 -27.21
CA GLY A 308 -35.04 -8.08 -26.02
C GLY A 308 -34.25 -7.53 -24.83
N GLU A 309 -34.19 -8.29 -23.74
CA GLU A 309 -33.40 -7.95 -22.55
C GLU A 309 -31.94 -8.44 -22.62
N ASP A 310 -31.60 -9.30 -23.60
CA ASP A 310 -30.26 -9.87 -23.71
C ASP A 310 -29.28 -8.90 -24.37
N ARG A 311 -28.24 -8.52 -23.62
CA ARG A 311 -27.12 -7.68 -24.07
C ARG A 311 -26.03 -8.53 -24.74
N ARG A 312 -25.53 -8.08 -25.89
CA ARG A 312 -24.49 -8.76 -26.69
C ARG A 312 -23.37 -7.81 -27.11
N PHE A 313 -22.19 -8.38 -27.32
CA PHE A 313 -21.01 -7.67 -27.81
C PHE A 313 -21.26 -7.17 -29.23
N GLY A 314 -21.08 -5.87 -29.46
CA GLY A 314 -21.25 -5.25 -30.76
C GLY A 314 -19.96 -4.71 -31.39
N GLY A 315 -18.82 -4.87 -30.73
CA GLY A 315 -17.55 -4.32 -31.20
C GLY A 315 -17.30 -2.90 -30.71
N GLN A 316 -16.59 -2.14 -31.53
CA GLN A 316 -16.23 -0.76 -31.27
C GLN A 316 -16.43 0.09 -32.50
N ILE A 317 -16.47 1.40 -32.32
CA ILE A 317 -16.51 2.36 -33.41
C ILE A 317 -15.73 3.61 -33.05
N SER A 318 -15.00 4.17 -34.01
CA SER A 318 -14.28 5.42 -33.78
C SER A 318 -15.21 6.63 -33.81
N ALA A 319 -14.80 7.72 -33.15
CA ALA A 319 -15.51 9.00 -33.17
C ALA A 319 -15.74 9.54 -34.59
N GLN A 320 -14.80 9.27 -35.50
CA GLN A 320 -14.90 9.71 -36.90
C GLN A 320 -15.98 8.93 -37.66
N GLU A 321 -16.07 7.63 -37.41
CA GLU A 321 -16.98 6.72 -38.10
C GLU A 321 -18.41 6.80 -37.59
N LEU A 322 -18.60 7.23 -36.33
CA LEU A 322 -19.94 7.54 -35.78
C LEU A 322 -20.75 8.49 -36.66
N ARG A 323 -20.10 9.39 -37.40
CA ARG A 323 -20.78 10.32 -38.32
C ARG A 323 -21.35 9.64 -39.56
N ASN A 324 -20.79 8.49 -39.92
CA ASN A 324 -21.17 7.70 -41.08
C ASN A 324 -21.96 6.45 -40.67
N LEU A 325 -22.46 6.42 -39.43
CA LEU A 325 -23.18 5.29 -38.88
C LEU A 325 -24.39 4.95 -39.76
N SER A 326 -24.34 3.77 -40.34
CA SER A 326 -25.38 3.20 -41.18
C SER A 326 -25.46 1.70 -40.91
N TYR A 327 -26.55 1.08 -41.34
CA TYR A 327 -26.67 -0.37 -41.26
C TYR A 327 -25.53 -1.06 -42.02
N ASP A 328 -25.28 -0.66 -43.27
CA ASP A 328 -24.21 -1.22 -44.11
C ASP A 328 -22.83 -1.08 -43.46
N TYR A 329 -22.57 0.04 -42.79
CA TYR A 329 -21.32 0.25 -42.06
C TYR A 329 -21.19 -0.72 -40.88
N LEU A 330 -22.21 -0.84 -40.03
CA LEU A 330 -22.19 -1.78 -38.90
C LEU A 330 -22.10 -3.24 -39.35
N GLU A 331 -22.69 -3.57 -40.50
CA GLU A 331 -22.60 -4.90 -41.10
C GLU A 331 -21.18 -5.24 -41.58
N GLN A 332 -20.50 -4.27 -42.19
CA GLN A 332 -19.14 -4.45 -42.68
C GLN A 332 -18.10 -4.46 -41.56
N ASP A 333 -18.23 -3.54 -40.60
CA ASP A 333 -17.22 -3.27 -39.57
C ASP A 333 -17.15 -4.38 -38.50
N THR A 334 -18.30 -4.95 -38.12
CA THR A 334 -18.33 -5.96 -37.06
C THR A 334 -17.80 -7.33 -37.47
N GLY A 335 -17.47 -7.55 -38.75
CA GLY A 335 -16.84 -8.78 -39.24
C GLY A 335 -17.70 -10.05 -39.17
N TYR A 336 -18.95 -9.95 -38.72
CA TYR A 336 -19.90 -11.05 -38.68
C TYR A 336 -20.48 -11.32 -40.08
N TYR A 337 -19.73 -12.02 -40.92
CA TYR A 337 -20.23 -12.59 -42.18
C TYR A 337 -21.37 -13.59 -41.89
N GLY A 338 -22.62 -13.10 -41.87
CA GLY A 338 -23.83 -13.88 -41.55
C GLY A 338 -24.97 -13.12 -40.84
N LEU A 339 -24.88 -11.80 -40.75
CA LEU A 339 -25.76 -10.90 -39.98
C LEU A 339 -27.25 -10.87 -40.38
N THR A 340 -27.64 -11.36 -41.55
CA THR A 340 -29.06 -11.47 -41.93
C THR A 340 -29.89 -12.31 -40.96
N LYS A 341 -29.25 -13.20 -40.17
CA LYS A 341 -29.92 -13.96 -39.08
C LYS A 341 -29.84 -13.31 -37.71
N LEU A 342 -28.81 -12.53 -37.41
CA LEU A 342 -28.65 -11.87 -36.11
C LEU A 342 -29.63 -10.69 -35.97
N PHE A 343 -29.81 -9.92 -37.05
CA PHE A 343 -30.69 -8.75 -37.07
C PHE A 343 -32.19 -9.06 -37.26
N GLN A 344 -32.56 -10.35 -37.47
CA GLN A 344 -33.94 -10.79 -37.26
C GLN A 344 -34.33 -10.82 -35.76
N ILE A 345 -33.34 -10.65 -34.87
CA ILE A 345 -33.48 -10.85 -33.42
C ILE A 345 -32.94 -9.64 -32.62
N VAL A 346 -32.07 -8.80 -33.21
CA VAL A 346 -31.56 -7.57 -32.56
C VAL A 346 -32.54 -6.42 -32.79
N ASP A 347 -33.11 -5.90 -31.71
CA ASP A 347 -34.14 -4.86 -31.77
C ASP A 347 -33.54 -3.45 -31.79
N HIS A 348 -32.45 -3.25 -31.05
CA HIS A 348 -31.79 -1.97 -30.89
C HIS A 348 -30.31 -2.14 -30.53
N PHE A 349 -29.56 -1.06 -30.64
CA PHE A 349 -28.16 -0.99 -30.26
C PHE A 349 -27.90 0.26 -29.42
N LYS A 350 -26.81 0.22 -28.65
CA LYS A 350 -26.32 1.35 -27.88
C LYS A 350 -24.85 1.56 -28.14
N ILE A 351 -24.46 2.81 -28.25
CA ILE A 351 -23.07 3.26 -28.36
C ILE A 351 -22.74 3.95 -27.05
N ARG A 352 -21.70 3.46 -26.37
CA ARG A 352 -21.28 3.96 -25.06
C ARG A 352 -19.93 4.65 -25.13
N GLY A 353 -19.91 5.90 -24.71
CA GLY A 353 -18.69 6.68 -24.50
C GLY A 353 -18.31 6.73 -23.02
N TRP A 354 -17.04 6.99 -22.75
CA TRP A 354 -16.53 7.10 -21.39
C TRP A 354 -17.26 8.15 -20.56
N SER A 355 -17.52 9.35 -21.10
CA SER A 355 -18.13 10.44 -20.36
C SER A 355 -19.64 10.33 -20.22
N ARG A 356 -20.27 9.38 -20.95
CA ARG A 356 -21.73 9.28 -21.18
C ARG A 356 -22.36 10.44 -21.93
N LYS A 357 -21.65 11.56 -22.13
CA LYS A 357 -22.20 12.73 -22.83
C LYS A 357 -22.43 12.49 -24.30
N ASN A 358 -21.81 11.47 -24.87
CA ASN A 358 -21.90 11.13 -26.28
C ASN A 358 -22.41 9.69 -26.44
N ASP A 359 -23.28 9.26 -25.52
CA ASP A 359 -23.99 8.00 -25.67
C ASP A 359 -25.09 8.15 -26.73
N PHE A 360 -25.28 7.09 -27.51
CA PHE A 360 -26.32 7.03 -28.52
C PHE A 360 -27.11 5.74 -28.42
N ASP A 361 -28.43 5.86 -28.53
CA ASP A 361 -29.32 4.71 -28.70
C ASP A 361 -29.87 4.72 -30.13
N GLY A 362 -29.81 3.55 -30.78
CA GLY A 362 -30.26 3.38 -32.16
C GLY A 362 -31.15 2.17 -32.33
N TYR A 363 -32.11 2.26 -33.26
CA TYR A 363 -33.07 1.18 -33.55
C TYR A 363 -32.98 0.77 -35.00
N PHE A 364 -33.05 -0.55 -35.23
CA PHE A 364 -33.15 -1.11 -36.56
C PHE A 364 -34.62 -1.19 -36.99
N VAL A 365 -34.91 -0.81 -38.23
CA VAL A 365 -36.24 -0.94 -38.83
C VAL A 365 -36.15 -1.54 -40.22
N GLU A 366 -37.13 -2.37 -40.56
CA GLU A 366 -37.27 -2.88 -41.93
C GLU A 366 -38.07 -1.89 -42.78
N LYS A 367 -37.47 -1.40 -43.87
CA LYS A 367 -38.10 -0.54 -44.89
C LYS A 367 -37.75 -1.08 -46.27
N ASP A 368 -38.76 -1.30 -47.10
CA ASP A 368 -38.61 -1.76 -48.49
C ASP A 368 -37.72 -3.02 -48.63
N ASN A 369 -37.89 -4.01 -47.73
CA ASN A 369 -37.07 -5.23 -47.61
C ASN A 369 -35.58 -4.99 -47.31
N THR A 370 -35.22 -3.83 -46.74
CA THR A 370 -33.86 -3.50 -46.28
C THR A 370 -33.90 -3.05 -44.82
N ILE A 371 -32.86 -3.39 -44.04
CA ILE A 371 -32.74 -2.94 -42.64
C ILE A 371 -32.05 -1.57 -42.64
N GLN A 372 -32.63 -0.61 -41.92
CA GLN A 372 -32.10 0.75 -41.78
C GLN A 372 -32.04 1.15 -40.30
N ILE A 373 -31.23 2.16 -39.98
CA ILE A 373 -31.23 2.80 -38.67
C ILE A 373 -32.31 3.90 -38.68
N ASP A 374 -33.35 3.77 -37.85
CA ASP A 374 -34.51 4.69 -37.88
C ASP A 374 -34.25 6.00 -37.15
N LYS A 375 -33.63 5.91 -35.97
CA LYS A 375 -33.41 7.06 -35.07
C LYS A 375 -32.13 6.85 -34.27
N ILE A 376 -31.33 7.90 -34.16
CA ILE A 376 -30.19 7.99 -33.25
C ILE A 376 -30.55 9.06 -32.21
N PHE A 377 -30.74 8.64 -30.96
CA PHE A 377 -30.98 9.56 -29.86
C PHE A 377 -29.68 9.74 -29.09
N LYS A 378 -29.26 10.99 -28.91
CA LYS A 378 -28.24 11.34 -27.93
C LYS A 378 -28.90 11.26 -26.55
N VAL A 379 -28.36 10.43 -25.66
CA VAL A 379 -28.92 10.14 -24.33
C VAL A 379 -28.42 11.12 -23.29
#